data_AF-A0A835TE73-F1
#
_entry.id   AF-A0A835TE73-F1
#
_cell.length_a   1.000
_cell.length_b   1.000
_cell.length_c   1.000
_cell.angle_alpha   90.00
_cell.angle_beta   90.00
_cell.angle_gamma   90.00
#
_symmetry.space_group_name_H-M   'P 1'
#
loop_
_entity.id
_entity.type
_entity.pdbx_description
1 polymer ?
#
loop_
_entity_poly.entity_id
_entity_poly.type
_entity_poly.pdbx_seq_one_letter_code
_entity_poly.pdbx_strand_id
1 'polypeptide(L)'
;MWAASCLASCCAACACNACTTVVSGISRRSARIAYCGLFALSLIVSWILREVAAPLMEKIPWINHFHKTPDREWFETDAVLRVSLGNFMFFTILATMMVGVKNQKDPRDSLHHGGWMAKVVCWCILVILMFFLPNEIVSFYESVSKFGSGLFLLVQVVLLLDFVHGWNDKWVGYDEKFWYVALLVVSLVCYLGTFAFSGLLFHWFTPSGQDCGLNTFFIVMTLIFAFVFAIIALHPAVSFNSLCAPINPTIMTIHLLTFSRMLSKLIHLRIAVLASFLVLELLICRLICRHFHGTQVSGSVLPASVISLYCMYLCYSGLASEPREYECNGLHRHSKAASTGTLTIGLLTTVLSVVYSAVRAGSSTTLLSPPSSPRAGADHPLLPLDNKASKQEEKEKACKPVTYSYSFFHIIFSLASMYSAMLLTGWSTSVGESGKLVDVGWPSVWVRILTGWATAGLYTWSLVAPILFPDREF
;
A
#
# COMPACT_ATOMS: atom_id res chain seq x y z
N MET A 1 17.00 -1.66 -49.41
CA MET A 1 17.30 -0.80 -48.26
C MET A 1 16.34 0.39 -48.13
N TRP A 2 16.06 1.14 -49.20
CA TRP A 2 15.12 2.28 -49.19
C TRP A 2 13.66 1.91 -48.88
N ALA A 3 13.10 0.86 -49.51
CA ALA A 3 11.72 0.44 -49.26
C ALA A 3 11.48 -0.01 -47.80
N ALA A 4 12.46 -0.68 -47.17
CA ALA A 4 12.39 -1.08 -45.77
C ALA A 4 12.46 0.13 -44.81
N SER A 5 13.20 1.17 -45.19
CA SER A 5 13.30 2.43 -44.42
C SER A 5 11.99 3.24 -44.50
N CYS A 6 11.35 3.27 -45.68
CA CYS A 6 10.05 3.91 -45.87
C CYS A 6 8.93 3.14 -45.15
N LEU A 7 8.94 1.80 -45.19
CA LEU A 7 7.98 0.99 -44.44
C LEU A 7 8.16 1.17 -42.93
N ALA A 8 9.41 1.15 -42.43
CA ALA A 8 9.69 1.39 -41.02
C ALA A 8 9.26 2.80 -40.58
N SER A 9 9.48 3.83 -41.42
CA SER A 9 9.04 5.20 -41.16
C SER A 9 7.51 5.35 -41.19
N CYS A 10 6.82 4.67 -42.11
CA CYS A 10 5.35 4.65 -42.15
C CYS A 10 4.76 3.87 -40.98
N CYS A 11 5.32 2.73 -40.62
CA CYS A 11 4.91 1.97 -39.43
C CYS A 11 5.17 2.76 -38.14
N ALA A 12 6.30 3.46 -38.05
CA ALA A 12 6.60 4.36 -36.93
C ALA A 12 5.64 5.55 -36.88
N ALA A 13 5.29 6.15 -38.02
CA ALA A 13 4.32 7.26 -38.09
C ALA A 13 2.90 6.80 -37.73
N CYS A 14 2.46 5.64 -38.22
CA CYS A 14 1.16 5.05 -37.89
C CYS A 14 1.09 4.61 -36.42
N ALA A 15 2.13 3.99 -35.89
CA ALA A 15 2.23 3.65 -34.48
C ALA A 15 2.25 4.92 -33.61
N CYS A 16 3.00 5.95 -34.01
CA CYS A 16 3.03 7.25 -33.34
C CYS A 16 1.63 7.88 -33.32
N ASN A 17 0.94 7.94 -34.47
CA ASN A 17 -0.42 8.48 -34.57
C ASN A 17 -1.44 7.68 -33.74
N ALA A 18 -1.38 6.35 -33.77
CA ALA A 18 -2.22 5.48 -32.96
C ALA A 18 -1.96 5.67 -31.46
N CYS A 19 -0.69 5.72 -31.04
CA CYS A 19 -0.30 6.01 -29.67
C CYS A 19 -0.74 7.40 -29.23
N THR A 20 -0.57 8.45 -30.04
CA THR A 20 -1.12 9.79 -29.71
C THR A 20 -2.63 9.73 -29.56
N THR A 21 -3.34 9.00 -30.41
CA THR A 21 -4.80 8.93 -30.38
C THR A 21 -5.30 8.20 -29.14
N VAL A 22 -4.72 7.04 -28.82
CA VAL A 22 -5.07 6.23 -27.64
C VAL A 22 -4.70 6.97 -26.35
N VAL A 23 -3.48 7.49 -26.25
CA VAL A 23 -3.01 8.15 -25.03
C VAL A 23 -3.70 9.50 -24.83
N SER A 24 -3.95 10.27 -25.90
CA SER A 24 -4.76 11.51 -25.79
C SER A 24 -6.23 11.22 -25.49
N GLY A 25 -6.77 10.07 -25.90
CA GLY A 25 -8.12 9.62 -25.55
C GLY A 25 -8.24 9.28 -24.06
N ILE A 26 -7.30 8.49 -23.52
CA ILE A 26 -7.25 8.13 -22.09
C ILE A 26 -6.99 9.38 -21.23
N SER A 27 -6.06 10.23 -21.65
CA SER A 27 -5.77 11.51 -21.00
C SER A 27 -6.96 12.45 -20.93
N ARG A 28 -7.78 12.53 -22.00
CA ARG A 28 -8.98 13.37 -22.03
C ARG A 28 -10.03 12.93 -21.01
N ARG A 29 -10.02 11.64 -20.63
CA ARG A 29 -10.91 11.09 -19.60
C ARG A 29 -10.33 11.27 -18.19
N SER A 30 -9.04 11.01 -18.00
CA SER A 30 -8.30 11.27 -16.76
C SER A 30 -6.78 11.08 -16.96
N ALA A 31 -5.98 12.14 -16.77
CA ALA A 31 -4.51 12.06 -16.78
C ALA A 31 -3.96 11.01 -15.79
N ARG A 32 -4.68 10.79 -14.68
CA ARG A 32 -4.33 9.82 -13.63
C ARG A 32 -4.30 8.38 -14.16
N ILE A 33 -5.29 8.00 -14.98
CA ILE A 33 -5.38 6.66 -15.58
C ILE A 33 -4.22 6.45 -16.56
N ALA A 34 -3.83 7.48 -17.31
CA ALA A 34 -2.70 7.39 -18.22
C ALA A 34 -1.37 7.20 -17.48
N TYR A 35 -1.15 7.82 -16.32
CA TYR A 35 0.02 7.54 -15.47
C TYR A 35 -0.01 6.12 -14.88
N CYS A 36 -1.18 5.63 -14.45
CA CYS A 36 -1.34 4.22 -14.06
C CYS A 36 -0.99 3.26 -15.20
N GLY A 37 -1.40 3.56 -16.43
CA GLY A 37 -1.08 2.78 -17.62
C GLY A 37 0.42 2.77 -17.93
N LEU A 38 1.08 3.94 -17.87
CA LEU A 38 2.53 4.06 -18.06
C LEU A 38 3.30 3.27 -16.99
N PHE A 39 2.86 3.38 -15.74
CA PHE A 39 3.45 2.62 -14.64
C PHE A 39 3.27 1.11 -14.84
N ALA A 40 2.07 0.64 -15.17
CA ALA A 40 1.82 -0.77 -15.46
C ALA A 40 2.67 -1.29 -16.64
N LEU A 41 2.84 -0.47 -17.69
CA LEU A 41 3.75 -0.79 -18.80
C LEU A 41 5.19 -0.95 -18.31
N SER A 42 5.67 -0.08 -17.41
CA SER A 42 7.02 -0.20 -16.83
C SER A 42 7.22 -1.51 -16.06
N LEU A 43 6.19 -2.01 -15.39
CA LEU A 43 6.23 -3.29 -14.68
C LEU A 43 6.29 -4.46 -15.64
N ILE A 44 5.52 -4.43 -16.74
CA ILE A 44 5.57 -5.45 -17.79
C ILE A 44 6.96 -5.49 -18.43
N VAL A 45 7.53 -4.32 -18.76
CA VAL A 45 8.89 -4.21 -19.31
C VAL A 45 9.92 -4.77 -18.32
N SER A 46 9.82 -4.42 -17.04
CA SER A 46 10.72 -4.94 -15.99
C SER A 46 10.61 -6.45 -15.85
N TRP A 47 9.38 -7.00 -15.88
CA TRP A 47 9.15 -8.45 -15.83
C TRP A 47 9.73 -9.16 -17.04
N ILE A 48 9.52 -8.65 -18.26
CA ILE A 48 10.09 -9.24 -19.48
C ILE A 48 11.62 -9.23 -19.40
N LEU A 49 12.22 -8.10 -19.05
CA LEU A 49 13.66 -7.97 -18.94
C LEU A 49 14.25 -8.88 -17.86
N ARG A 50 13.55 -9.09 -16.75
CA ARG A 50 13.95 -10.07 -15.74
C ARG A 50 14.16 -11.47 -16.34
N GLU A 51 13.32 -11.89 -17.28
CA GLU A 51 13.40 -13.24 -17.86
C GLU A 51 14.43 -13.34 -19.02
N VAL A 52 14.57 -12.26 -19.80
CA VAL A 52 15.29 -12.31 -21.10
C VAL A 52 16.57 -11.47 -21.16
N ALA A 53 16.83 -10.57 -20.21
CA ALA A 53 17.92 -9.60 -20.34
C ALA A 53 19.32 -10.20 -20.09
N ALA A 54 19.43 -11.25 -19.28
CA ALA A 54 20.73 -11.81 -18.90
C ALA A 54 21.70 -12.10 -20.07
N PRO A 55 21.32 -12.88 -21.12
CA PRO A 55 22.22 -13.15 -22.24
C PRO A 55 22.58 -11.92 -23.08
N LEU A 56 21.77 -10.86 -23.01
CA LEU A 56 22.04 -9.59 -23.68
C LEU A 56 23.03 -8.76 -22.85
N MET A 57 22.82 -8.65 -21.53
CA MET A 57 23.63 -7.82 -20.65
C MET A 57 25.01 -8.39 -20.37
N GLU A 58 25.17 -9.71 -20.39
CA GLU A 58 26.48 -10.37 -20.25
C GLU A 58 27.47 -9.94 -21.35
N LYS A 59 26.95 -9.60 -22.54
CA LYS A 59 27.74 -9.16 -23.70
C LYS A 59 28.10 -7.68 -23.67
N ILE A 60 27.55 -6.90 -22.74
CA ILE A 60 27.76 -5.46 -22.66
C ILE A 60 29.01 -5.17 -21.82
N PRO A 61 30.12 -4.68 -22.41
CA PRO A 61 31.41 -4.64 -21.71
C PRO A 61 31.46 -3.72 -20.50
N TRP A 62 30.67 -2.64 -20.47
CA TRP A 62 30.63 -1.72 -19.32
C TRP A 62 29.76 -2.23 -18.18
N ILE A 63 28.80 -3.13 -18.44
CA ILE A 63 27.99 -3.77 -17.39
C ILE A 63 28.75 -4.97 -16.83
N ASN A 64 29.28 -5.84 -17.71
CA ASN A 64 30.08 -7.01 -17.35
C ASN A 64 31.58 -6.71 -17.44
N HIS A 65 32.07 -5.86 -16.53
CA HIS A 65 33.50 -5.51 -16.42
C HIS A 65 34.19 -6.24 -15.25
N PHE A 66 33.57 -7.30 -14.72
CA PHE A 66 34.06 -8.05 -13.58
C PHE A 66 35.23 -8.99 -13.96
N HIS A 67 36.13 -9.24 -13.02
CA HIS A 67 37.19 -10.25 -13.19
C HIS A 67 36.63 -11.67 -13.39
N LYS A 68 35.47 -11.95 -12.77
CA LYS A 68 34.69 -13.17 -12.96
C LYS A 68 33.25 -12.77 -13.25
N THR A 69 32.70 -13.26 -14.36
CA THR A 69 31.30 -13.02 -14.73
C THR A 69 30.37 -13.45 -13.60
N PRO A 70 29.46 -12.58 -13.13
CA PRO A 70 28.44 -12.93 -12.13
C PRO A 70 27.46 -13.99 -12.63
N ASP A 71 26.69 -14.56 -11.71
CA ASP A 71 25.62 -15.49 -12.04
C ASP A 71 24.47 -14.79 -12.79
N ARG A 72 23.68 -15.59 -13.53
CA ARG A 72 22.54 -15.09 -14.32
C ARG A 72 21.57 -14.22 -13.51
N GLU A 73 21.27 -14.61 -12.27
CA GLU A 73 20.37 -13.89 -11.34
C GLU A 73 20.81 -12.44 -11.07
N TRP A 74 22.12 -12.18 -11.10
CA TRP A 74 22.67 -10.84 -10.96
C TRP A 74 22.22 -9.93 -12.11
N PHE A 75 22.35 -10.41 -13.35
CA PHE A 75 21.93 -9.66 -14.53
C PHE A 75 20.41 -9.48 -14.57
N GLU A 76 19.64 -10.50 -14.17
CA GLU A 76 18.18 -10.39 -14.08
C GLU A 76 17.77 -9.29 -13.09
N THR A 77 18.45 -9.21 -11.94
CA THR A 77 18.24 -8.20 -10.90
C THR A 77 18.66 -6.80 -11.37
N ASP A 78 19.84 -6.67 -11.95
CA ASP A 78 20.39 -5.41 -12.46
C ASP A 78 19.50 -4.80 -13.55
N ALA A 79 18.96 -5.62 -14.46
CA ALA A 79 18.05 -5.16 -15.51
C ALA A 79 16.76 -4.53 -14.93
N VAL A 80 16.17 -5.18 -13.92
CA VAL A 80 14.97 -4.68 -13.22
C VAL A 80 15.27 -3.36 -12.50
N LEU A 81 16.41 -3.27 -11.81
CA LEU A 81 16.82 -2.08 -11.07
C LEU A 81 17.00 -0.87 -12.00
N ARG A 82 17.61 -1.05 -13.18
CA ARG A 82 17.80 0.04 -14.16
C ARG A 82 16.49 0.57 -14.72
N VAL A 83 15.55 -0.32 -15.08
CA VAL A 83 14.22 0.11 -15.55
C VAL A 83 13.48 0.86 -14.44
N SER A 84 13.51 0.33 -13.22
CA SER A 84 12.89 0.98 -12.06
C SER A 84 13.52 2.33 -11.75
N LEU A 85 14.85 2.46 -11.83
CA LEU A 85 15.54 3.74 -11.62
C LEU A 85 15.09 4.79 -12.63
N GLY A 86 14.91 4.41 -13.91
CA GLY A 86 14.39 5.32 -14.93
C GLY A 86 12.96 5.78 -14.61
N ASN A 87 12.13 4.87 -14.11
CA ASN A 87 10.76 5.16 -13.68
C ASN A 87 10.72 6.08 -12.45
N PHE A 88 11.53 5.77 -11.43
CA PHE A 88 11.71 6.56 -10.22
C PHE A 88 12.13 7.99 -10.57
N MET A 89 13.13 8.15 -11.44
CA MET A 89 13.60 9.47 -11.89
C MET A 89 12.51 10.22 -12.64
N PHE A 90 11.81 9.56 -13.57
CA PHE A 90 10.72 10.18 -14.33
C PHE A 90 9.62 10.74 -13.41
N PHE A 91 9.11 9.94 -12.48
CA PHE A 91 8.06 10.38 -11.56
C PHE A 91 8.57 11.40 -10.54
N THR A 92 9.83 11.31 -10.10
CA THR A 92 10.41 12.29 -9.17
C THR A 92 10.63 13.65 -9.85
N ILE A 93 11.06 13.69 -11.11
CA ILE A 93 11.15 14.92 -11.90
C ILE A 93 9.76 15.55 -12.04
N LEU A 94 8.73 14.77 -12.36
CA LEU A 94 7.36 15.29 -12.41
C LEU A 94 6.86 15.77 -11.03
N ALA A 95 7.18 15.04 -9.95
CA ALA A 95 6.80 15.43 -8.60
C ALA A 95 7.41 16.78 -8.19
N THR A 96 8.68 16.99 -8.50
CA THR A 96 9.41 18.23 -8.18
C THR A 96 8.94 19.41 -9.04
N MET A 97 8.70 19.21 -10.33
CA MET A 97 8.14 20.24 -11.22
C MET A 97 6.75 20.72 -10.77
N MET A 98 5.96 19.83 -10.16
CA MET A 98 4.58 20.09 -9.75
C MET A 98 4.43 20.63 -8.32
N VAL A 99 5.54 20.96 -7.63
CA VAL A 99 5.49 21.51 -6.28
C VAL A 99 4.82 22.89 -6.28
N GLY A 100 3.83 23.06 -5.39
CA GLY A 100 3.15 24.35 -5.19
C GLY A 100 2.10 24.70 -6.24
N VAL A 101 1.71 23.77 -7.12
CA VAL A 101 0.56 23.98 -8.03
C VAL A 101 -0.73 23.93 -7.21
N LYS A 102 -1.47 25.05 -7.18
CA LYS A 102 -2.72 25.18 -6.42
C LYS A 102 -3.96 25.38 -7.30
N ASN A 103 -3.79 25.92 -8.51
CA ASN A 103 -4.87 26.33 -9.39
C ASN A 103 -4.67 25.78 -10.80
N GLN A 104 -5.77 25.44 -11.49
CA GLN A 104 -5.74 24.89 -12.86
C GLN A 104 -5.24 25.89 -13.92
N LYS A 105 -5.14 27.18 -13.58
CA LYS A 105 -4.58 28.22 -14.47
C LYS A 105 -3.06 28.18 -14.56
N ASP A 106 -2.39 27.52 -13.61
CA ASP A 106 -0.94 27.38 -13.63
C ASP A 106 -0.51 26.65 -14.92
N PRO A 107 0.47 27.16 -15.70
CA PRO A 107 0.92 26.49 -16.92
C PRO A 107 1.37 25.04 -16.67
N ARG A 108 1.80 24.72 -15.44
CA ARG A 108 2.17 23.37 -15.01
C ARG A 108 0.98 22.40 -15.00
N ASP A 109 -0.25 22.88 -14.87
CA ASP A 109 -1.46 22.07 -15.01
C ASP A 109 -1.56 21.45 -16.42
N SER A 110 -1.28 22.27 -17.45
CA SER A 110 -1.23 21.81 -18.84
C SER A 110 -0.16 20.74 -19.03
N LEU A 111 0.99 20.87 -18.35
CA LEU A 111 2.02 19.84 -18.36
C LEU A 111 1.57 18.56 -17.65
N HIS A 112 0.78 18.63 -16.57
CA HIS A 112 0.24 17.43 -15.91
C HIS A 112 -0.74 16.66 -16.80
N HIS A 113 -1.66 17.36 -17.46
CA HIS A 113 -2.74 16.75 -18.25
C HIS A 113 -2.39 16.51 -19.72
N GLY A 114 -1.50 17.30 -20.32
CA GLY A 114 -1.19 17.28 -21.75
C GLY A 114 0.15 16.62 -22.09
N GLY A 115 0.63 16.80 -23.33
CA GLY A 115 1.99 16.46 -23.74
C GLY A 115 2.38 14.98 -23.64
N TRP A 116 1.41 14.06 -23.72
CA TRP A 116 1.65 12.65 -23.42
C TRP A 116 2.66 11.95 -24.32
N MET A 117 2.69 12.25 -25.63
CA MET A 117 3.70 11.66 -26.51
C MET A 117 5.11 12.07 -26.07
N ALA A 118 5.31 13.36 -25.75
CA ALA A 118 6.59 13.84 -25.23
C ALA A 118 6.95 13.18 -23.89
N LYS A 119 5.97 12.94 -23.00
CA LYS A 119 6.19 12.21 -21.74
C LYS A 119 6.61 10.76 -21.95
N VAL A 120 5.93 10.04 -22.85
CA VAL A 120 6.27 8.64 -23.16
C VAL A 120 7.66 8.55 -23.78
N VAL A 121 8.00 9.45 -24.71
CA VAL A 121 9.34 9.52 -25.30
C VAL A 121 10.39 9.86 -24.23
N CYS A 122 10.14 10.85 -23.37
CA CYS A 122 11.02 11.21 -22.26
C CYS A 122 11.23 10.03 -21.31
N TRP A 123 10.16 9.30 -20.96
CA TRP A 123 10.23 8.10 -20.14
C TRP A 123 11.08 7.00 -20.80
N CYS A 124 10.86 6.70 -22.09
CA CYS A 124 11.66 5.73 -22.82
C CYS A 124 13.15 6.11 -22.83
N ILE A 125 13.47 7.38 -23.09
CA ILE A 125 14.83 7.90 -23.07
C ILE A 125 15.45 7.72 -21.68
N LEU A 126 14.74 8.13 -20.62
CA LEU A 126 15.23 7.97 -19.25
C LEU A 126 15.52 6.51 -18.90
N VAL A 127 14.63 5.58 -19.25
CA VAL A 127 14.85 4.14 -19.03
C VAL A 127 16.09 3.65 -19.78
N ILE A 128 16.24 4.01 -21.06
CA ILE A 128 17.41 3.62 -21.87
C ILE A 128 18.70 4.20 -21.28
N LEU A 129 18.68 5.46 -20.83
CA LEU A 129 19.84 6.11 -20.21
C LEU A 129 20.33 5.38 -18.96
N MET A 130 19.45 4.72 -18.20
CA MET A 130 19.87 3.95 -17.01
C MET A 130 20.71 2.70 -17.35
N PHE A 131 20.68 2.22 -18.60
CA PHE A 131 21.57 1.13 -19.04
C PHE A 131 23.01 1.56 -19.33
N PHE A 132 23.27 2.88 -19.36
CA PHE A 132 24.61 3.44 -19.48
C PHE A 132 25.19 3.86 -18.13
N LEU A 133 24.43 3.73 -17.04
CA LEU A 133 24.89 4.08 -15.69
C LEU A 133 25.86 3.02 -15.14
N PRO A 134 26.90 3.42 -14.39
CA PRO A 134 27.79 2.49 -13.69
C PRO A 134 27.04 1.64 -12.65
N ASN A 135 27.55 0.43 -12.40
CA ASN A 135 26.92 -0.56 -11.50
C ASN A 135 26.83 -0.05 -10.05
N GLU A 136 27.77 0.81 -9.64
CA GLU A 136 27.82 1.42 -8.32
C GLU A 136 26.59 2.29 -8.04
N ILE A 137 26.12 3.03 -9.05
CA ILE A 137 24.94 3.90 -8.90
C ILE A 137 23.68 3.05 -8.82
N VAL A 138 23.60 1.97 -9.60
CA VAL A 138 22.47 1.03 -9.56
C VAL A 138 22.40 0.32 -8.21
N SER A 139 23.55 -0.10 -7.67
CA SER A 139 23.66 -0.69 -6.33
C SER A 139 23.30 0.29 -5.20
N PHE A 140 23.69 1.55 -5.34
CA PHE A 140 23.23 2.60 -4.42
C PHE A 140 21.70 2.76 -4.49
N TYR A 141 21.13 2.80 -5.69
CA TYR A 141 19.68 2.85 -5.88
C TYR A 141 18.97 1.64 -5.30
N GLU A 142 19.52 0.43 -5.43
CA GLU A 142 18.99 -0.78 -4.80
C GLU A 142 18.90 -0.62 -3.27
N SER A 143 19.95 -0.11 -2.64
CA SER A 143 19.97 0.14 -1.19
C SER A 143 18.93 1.17 -0.77
N VAL A 144 18.82 2.28 -1.50
CA VAL A 144 17.80 3.31 -1.27
C VAL A 144 16.38 2.77 -1.54
N SER A 145 16.24 1.89 -2.53
CA SER A 145 14.97 1.26 -2.90
C SER A 145 14.39 0.41 -1.78
N LYS A 146 15.20 -0.27 -0.98
CA LYS A 146 14.72 -1.01 0.21
C LYS A 146 14.00 -0.09 1.20
N PHE A 147 14.57 1.08 1.47
CA PHE A 147 13.96 2.07 2.36
C PHE A 147 12.70 2.69 1.74
N GLY A 148 12.76 3.14 0.48
CA GLY A 148 11.60 3.71 -0.20
C GLY A 148 10.45 2.72 -0.40
N SER A 149 10.77 1.43 -0.52
CA SER A 149 9.78 0.34 -0.50
C SER A 149 9.02 0.27 0.83
N GLY A 150 9.72 0.45 1.96
CA GLY A 150 9.07 0.58 3.27
C GLY A 150 8.12 1.78 3.34
N LEU A 151 8.53 2.93 2.81
CA LEU A 151 7.66 4.11 2.74
C LEU A 151 6.45 3.89 1.83
N PHE A 152 6.62 3.19 0.71
CA PHE A 152 5.49 2.82 -0.15
C PHE A 152 4.52 1.85 0.53
N LEU A 153 5.01 0.89 1.32
CA LEU A 153 4.15 0.01 2.11
C LEU A 153 3.32 0.81 3.12
N LEU A 154 3.87 1.86 3.75
CA LEU A 154 3.09 2.78 4.59
C LEU A 154 2.01 3.52 3.79
N VAL A 155 2.30 3.95 2.55
CA VAL A 155 1.29 4.54 1.68
C VAL A 155 0.20 3.51 1.35
N GLN A 156 0.56 2.26 1.04
CA GLN A 156 -0.42 1.18 0.80
C GLN A 156 -1.32 0.94 2.01
N VAL A 157 -0.77 1.02 3.22
CA VAL A 157 -1.54 0.92 4.47
C VAL A 157 -2.55 2.05 4.59
N VAL A 158 -2.15 3.31 4.36
CA VAL A 158 -3.06 4.45 4.44
C VAL A 158 -4.17 4.32 3.39
N LEU A 159 -3.85 3.87 2.18
CA LEU A 159 -4.83 3.60 1.13
C LEU A 159 -5.77 2.44 1.50
N LEU A 160 -5.26 1.39 2.14
CA LEU A 160 -6.06 0.29 2.64
C LEU A 160 -7.01 0.77 3.73
N LEU A 161 -6.55 1.60 4.67
CA LEU A 161 -7.37 2.19 5.72
C LEU A 161 -8.52 3.00 5.13
N ASP A 162 -8.22 3.92 4.22
CA ASP A 162 -9.22 4.74 3.52
C ASP A 162 -10.21 3.87 2.71
N PHE A 163 -9.72 2.79 2.09
CA PHE A 163 -10.58 1.82 1.42
C PHE A 163 -11.53 1.11 2.37
N VAL A 164 -11.04 0.57 3.48
CA VAL A 164 -11.86 -0.22 4.40
C VAL A 164 -12.84 0.68 5.16
N HIS A 165 -12.45 1.89 5.56
CA HIS A 165 -13.37 2.88 6.12
C HIS A 165 -14.43 3.29 5.10
N GLY A 166 -14.03 3.62 3.87
CA GLY A 166 -14.98 3.95 2.81
C GLY A 166 -15.90 2.79 2.41
N TRP A 167 -15.43 1.53 2.51
CA TRP A 167 -16.27 0.35 2.35
C TRP A 167 -17.29 0.23 3.48
N ASN A 168 -16.83 0.37 4.72
CA ASN A 168 -17.70 0.36 5.89
C ASN A 168 -18.80 1.42 5.80
N ASP A 169 -18.42 2.68 5.55
CA ASP A 169 -19.37 3.79 5.53
C ASP A 169 -20.41 3.66 4.42
N LYS A 170 -20.03 3.08 3.26
CA LYS A 170 -20.97 2.77 2.19
C LYS A 170 -22.00 1.73 2.61
N TRP A 171 -21.56 0.64 3.26
CA TRP A 171 -22.46 -0.43 3.68
C TRP A 171 -23.36 -0.02 4.84
N VAL A 172 -22.83 0.75 5.80
CA VAL A 172 -23.62 1.38 6.87
C VAL A 172 -24.62 2.37 6.28
N GLY A 173 -24.22 3.16 5.28
CA GLY A 173 -25.05 4.17 4.65
C GLY A 173 -26.26 3.64 3.87
N TYR A 174 -26.30 2.35 3.53
CA TYR A 174 -27.52 1.73 2.97
C TYR A 174 -28.64 1.60 4.00
N ASP A 175 -28.30 1.58 5.29
CA ASP A 175 -29.24 1.50 6.42
C ASP A 175 -30.23 0.31 6.37
N GLU A 176 -29.80 -0.82 5.79
CA GLU A 176 -30.59 -2.05 5.77
C GLU A 176 -29.96 -3.15 6.63
N LYS A 177 -30.82 -3.94 7.31
CA LYS A 177 -30.40 -5.07 8.16
C LYS A 177 -29.44 -6.03 7.45
N PHE A 178 -29.64 -6.26 6.15
CA PHE A 178 -28.79 -7.13 5.35
C PHE A 178 -27.32 -6.68 5.35
N TRP A 179 -27.06 -5.39 5.12
CA TRP A 179 -25.69 -4.85 5.05
C TRP A 179 -24.99 -4.86 6.42
N TYR A 180 -25.72 -4.61 7.50
CA TYR A 180 -25.19 -4.76 8.86
C TYR A 180 -24.78 -6.21 9.16
N VAL A 181 -25.60 -7.20 8.77
CA VAL A 181 -25.25 -8.62 8.90
C VAL A 181 -24.05 -8.98 8.02
N ALA A 182 -23.98 -8.46 6.79
CA ALA A 182 -22.85 -8.67 5.91
C ALA A 182 -21.54 -8.10 6.50
N LEU A 183 -21.56 -6.88 7.05
CA LEU A 183 -20.42 -6.29 7.76
C LEU A 183 -19.93 -7.18 8.90
N LEU A 184 -20.86 -7.71 9.70
CA LEU A 184 -20.55 -8.59 10.82
C LEU A 184 -19.92 -9.90 10.34
N VAL A 185 -20.49 -10.54 9.32
CA VAL A 185 -19.99 -11.81 8.77
C VAL A 185 -18.58 -11.61 8.21
N VAL A 186 -18.35 -10.56 7.42
CA VAL A 186 -17.00 -10.26 6.89
C VAL A 186 -16.01 -10.01 8.02
N SER A 187 -16.41 -9.26 9.06
CA SER A 187 -15.54 -8.98 10.20
C SER A 187 -15.16 -10.24 10.97
N LEU A 188 -16.13 -11.13 11.20
CA LEU A 188 -15.92 -12.42 11.86
C LEU A 188 -14.95 -13.29 11.06
N VAL A 189 -15.15 -13.39 9.74
CA VAL A 189 -14.24 -14.17 8.86
C VAL A 189 -12.82 -13.59 8.90
N CYS A 190 -12.65 -12.27 8.91
CA CYS A 190 -11.33 -11.65 8.96
C CYS A 190 -10.60 -11.91 10.29
N TYR A 191 -11.30 -11.83 11.43
CA TYR A 191 -10.70 -12.15 12.72
C TYR A 191 -10.39 -13.65 12.86
N LEU A 192 -11.31 -14.54 12.49
CA LEU A 192 -11.05 -15.98 12.45
C LEU A 192 -9.84 -16.32 11.55
N GLY A 193 -9.76 -15.66 10.39
CA GLY A 193 -8.62 -15.76 9.49
C GLY A 193 -7.32 -15.30 10.14
N THR A 194 -7.34 -14.20 10.92
CA THR A 194 -6.19 -13.68 11.65
C THR A 194 -5.65 -14.71 12.64
N PHE A 195 -6.53 -15.36 13.41
CA PHE A 195 -6.14 -16.39 14.38
C PHE A 195 -5.66 -17.66 13.71
N ALA A 196 -6.39 -18.17 12.72
CA ALA A 196 -5.99 -19.34 11.96
C ALA A 196 -4.61 -19.13 11.33
N PHE A 197 -4.38 -17.96 10.74
CA PHE A 197 -3.10 -17.62 10.14
C PHE A 197 -1.98 -17.53 11.19
N SER A 198 -2.23 -16.92 12.35
CA SER A 198 -1.24 -16.90 13.45
C SER A 198 -0.84 -18.30 13.93
N GLY A 199 -1.78 -19.25 13.94
CA GLY A 199 -1.51 -20.65 14.25
C GLY A 199 -0.57 -21.30 13.24
N LEU A 200 -0.76 -21.01 11.94
CA LEU A 200 0.16 -21.43 10.88
C LEU A 200 1.55 -20.78 11.06
N LEU A 201 1.62 -19.51 11.49
CA LEU A 201 2.91 -18.87 11.74
C LEU A 201 3.66 -19.52 12.91
N PHE A 202 2.99 -19.83 14.01
CA PHE A 202 3.62 -20.59 15.09
C PHE A 202 4.09 -21.96 14.62
N HIS A 203 3.32 -22.64 13.77
CA HIS A 203 3.71 -23.93 13.22
C HIS A 203 4.99 -23.86 12.36
N TRP A 204 5.09 -22.88 11.45
CA TRP A 204 6.21 -22.78 10.52
C TRP A 204 7.43 -22.02 11.05
N PHE A 205 7.24 -21.04 11.92
CA PHE A 205 8.30 -20.13 12.38
C PHE A 205 8.72 -20.32 13.84
N THR A 206 8.09 -21.26 14.57
CA THR A 206 8.48 -21.63 15.96
C THR A 206 8.54 -23.15 16.17
N PRO A 207 9.41 -23.86 15.40
CA PRO A 207 9.55 -25.32 15.51
C PRO A 207 9.96 -25.76 16.92
N SER A 208 9.44 -26.92 17.35
CA SER A 208 9.78 -27.49 18.65
C SER A 208 11.25 -27.89 18.71
N GLY A 209 11.96 -27.47 19.76
CA GLY A 209 13.37 -27.80 19.99
C GLY A 209 14.37 -26.70 19.63
N GLN A 210 13.89 -25.52 19.19
CA GLN A 210 14.71 -24.34 18.91
C GLN A 210 14.18 -23.10 19.65
N ASP A 211 15.09 -22.23 20.12
CA ASP A 211 14.74 -21.01 20.85
C ASP A 211 14.38 -19.84 19.91
N CYS A 212 13.19 -19.91 19.31
CA CYS A 212 12.67 -18.92 18.36
C CYS A 212 11.96 -17.75 19.05
N GLY A 213 12.62 -17.12 20.03
CA GLY A 213 12.06 -16.06 20.87
C GLY A 213 11.65 -14.80 20.09
N LEU A 214 12.45 -14.41 19.08
CA LEU A 214 12.18 -13.23 18.25
C LEU A 214 10.91 -13.41 17.40
N ASN A 215 10.77 -14.57 16.75
CA ASN A 215 9.61 -14.90 15.90
C ASN A 215 8.34 -14.97 16.77
N THR A 216 8.47 -15.61 17.95
CA THR A 216 7.41 -15.64 18.96
C THR A 216 6.99 -14.22 19.36
N PHE A 217 7.95 -13.33 19.64
CA PHE A 217 7.67 -11.93 19.97
C PHE A 217 6.92 -11.21 18.85
N PHE A 218 7.35 -11.33 17.59
CA PHE A 218 6.66 -10.70 16.46
C PHE A 218 5.22 -11.18 16.29
N ILE A 219 4.98 -12.49 16.38
CA ILE A 219 3.63 -13.06 16.25
C ILE A 219 2.74 -12.61 17.42
N VAL A 220 3.23 -12.71 18.66
CA VAL A 220 2.50 -12.33 19.86
C VAL A 220 2.18 -10.83 19.87
N MET A 221 3.16 -9.97 19.53
CA MET A 221 2.95 -8.53 19.45
C MET A 221 1.86 -8.18 18.42
N THR A 222 1.85 -8.86 17.27
CA THR A 222 0.82 -8.66 16.24
C THR A 222 -0.57 -9.08 16.73
N LEU A 223 -0.67 -10.18 17.49
CA LEU A 223 -1.93 -10.58 18.14
C LEU A 223 -2.39 -9.59 19.20
N ILE A 224 -1.47 -9.00 19.97
CA ILE A 224 -1.78 -7.93 20.93
C ILE A 224 -2.39 -6.73 20.21
N PHE A 225 -1.83 -6.31 19.07
CA PHE A 225 -2.42 -5.22 18.29
C PHE A 225 -3.83 -5.55 17.80
N ALA A 226 -4.05 -6.75 17.26
CA ALA A 226 -5.39 -7.19 16.84
C ALA A 226 -6.41 -7.14 18.00
N PHE A 227 -5.99 -7.50 19.21
CA PHE A 227 -6.82 -7.39 20.42
C PHE A 227 -7.14 -5.94 20.78
N VAL A 228 -6.12 -5.07 20.77
CA VAL A 228 -6.27 -3.64 21.06
C VAL A 228 -7.24 -3.00 20.07
N PHE A 229 -7.15 -3.33 18.78
CA PHE A 229 -8.07 -2.85 17.76
C PHE A 229 -9.51 -3.27 18.05
N ALA A 230 -9.74 -4.54 18.41
CA ALA A 230 -11.07 -5.02 18.78
C ALA A 230 -11.63 -4.29 20.01
N ILE A 231 -10.81 -4.08 21.06
CA ILE A 231 -11.23 -3.35 22.26
C ILE A 231 -11.62 -1.91 21.91
N ILE A 232 -10.76 -1.20 21.17
CA ILE A 232 -10.99 0.21 20.84
C ILE A 232 -12.22 0.34 19.93
N ALA A 233 -12.36 -0.52 18.92
CA ALA A 233 -13.51 -0.49 18.03
C ALA A 233 -14.85 -0.74 18.76
N LEU A 234 -14.85 -1.55 19.81
CA LEU A 234 -16.03 -1.83 20.63
C LEU A 234 -16.22 -0.85 21.79
N HIS A 235 -15.26 0.05 22.03
CA HIS A 235 -15.33 0.98 23.14
C HIS A 235 -16.51 1.95 22.95
N PRO A 236 -17.36 2.17 23.97
CA PRO A 236 -18.52 3.04 23.85
C PRO A 236 -18.17 4.43 23.32
N ALA A 237 -17.08 5.06 23.76
CA ALA A 237 -16.71 6.39 23.26
C ALA A 237 -16.32 6.44 21.76
N VAL A 238 -15.94 5.32 21.14
CA VAL A 238 -15.64 5.21 19.70
C VAL A 238 -16.90 4.83 18.91
N SER A 239 -17.76 4.01 19.51
CA SER A 239 -19.03 3.54 18.92
C SER A 239 -20.18 4.55 19.06
N PHE A 240 -20.03 5.55 19.94
CA PHE A 240 -21.04 6.57 20.23
C PHE A 240 -21.02 7.70 19.21
N ASN A 241 -21.72 7.48 18.09
CA ASN A 241 -22.64 8.50 17.60
C ASN A 241 -24.11 8.04 17.66
N SER A 242 -24.41 7.03 18.48
CA SER A 242 -25.78 6.58 18.78
C SER A 242 -25.98 6.36 20.28
N LEU A 243 -26.75 7.28 20.87
CA LEU A 243 -27.48 7.28 22.15
C LEU A 243 -27.34 6.07 23.12
N CYS A 244 -26.80 6.39 24.30
CA CYS A 244 -27.07 5.93 25.67
C CYS A 244 -27.70 4.53 25.94
N ALA A 245 -26.92 3.66 26.62
CA ALA A 245 -27.39 2.81 27.73
C ALA A 245 -26.20 2.37 28.63
N PRO A 246 -26.39 2.19 29.95
CA PRO A 246 -25.29 1.96 30.89
C PRO A 246 -24.84 0.48 30.92
N ILE A 247 -23.52 0.25 30.88
CA ILE A 247 -22.91 -1.05 31.17
C ILE A 247 -22.73 -1.17 32.68
N ASN A 248 -23.15 -2.29 33.27
CA ASN A 248 -22.92 -2.59 34.69
C ASN A 248 -21.43 -3.00 34.91
N PRO A 249 -20.62 -2.25 35.68
CA PRO A 249 -19.18 -2.47 35.86
C PRO A 249 -18.82 -3.77 36.62
N THR A 250 -19.80 -4.47 37.19
CA THR A 250 -19.59 -5.69 37.96
C THR A 250 -19.20 -6.91 37.12
N ILE A 251 -19.68 -7.02 35.87
CA ILE A 251 -19.36 -8.18 35.00
C ILE A 251 -17.97 -8.05 34.37
N MET A 252 -17.55 -6.83 34.01
CA MET A 252 -16.20 -6.55 33.49
C MET A 252 -15.12 -6.89 34.53
N THR A 253 -15.38 -6.59 35.80
CA THR A 253 -14.45 -6.82 36.91
C THR A 253 -14.33 -8.29 37.31
N ILE A 254 -15.43 -9.06 37.27
CA ILE A 254 -15.43 -10.50 37.60
C ILE A 254 -14.70 -11.34 36.53
N HIS A 255 -14.77 -10.95 35.26
CA HIS A 255 -14.02 -11.62 34.19
C HIS A 255 -12.52 -11.27 34.18
N LEU A 256 -12.15 -10.02 34.47
CA LEU A 256 -10.75 -9.59 34.66
C LEU A 256 -10.07 -10.29 35.86
N LEU A 257 -10.80 -10.53 36.95
CA LEU A 257 -10.27 -11.22 38.14
C LEU A 257 -10.16 -12.75 37.96
N THR A 258 -11.06 -13.36 37.18
CA THR A 258 -10.96 -14.79 36.81
C THR A 258 -9.79 -15.03 35.83
N PHE A 259 -9.51 -14.05 34.97
CA PHE A 259 -8.39 -14.00 34.02
C PHE A 259 -7.03 -13.81 34.71
N SER A 260 -6.93 -12.91 35.70
CA SER A 260 -5.72 -12.75 36.53
C SER A 260 -5.34 -14.02 37.31
N ARG A 261 -6.34 -14.77 37.81
CA ARG A 261 -6.11 -16.05 38.52
C ARG A 261 -5.73 -17.22 37.61
N MET A 262 -6.09 -17.20 36.32
CA MET A 262 -5.66 -18.19 35.32
C MET A 262 -4.24 -17.91 34.79
N LEU A 263 -3.86 -16.63 34.68
CA LEU A 263 -2.54 -16.16 34.26
C LEU A 263 -1.40 -16.66 35.16
N SER A 264 -1.69 -16.89 36.44
CA SER A 264 -0.70 -17.29 37.46
C SER A 264 -0.31 -18.78 37.42
N LYS A 265 -0.95 -19.64 36.62
CA LYS A 265 -0.76 -21.11 36.73
C LYS A 265 -0.23 -21.87 35.51
N LEU A 266 -0.02 -21.28 34.33
CA LEU A 266 0.25 -22.10 33.13
C LEU A 266 1.31 -21.55 32.18
N ILE A 267 2.45 -22.23 32.19
CA ILE A 267 3.60 -22.19 31.27
C ILE A 267 3.28 -22.79 29.87
N HIS A 268 2.02 -23.03 29.51
CA HIS A 268 1.64 -23.58 28.19
C HIS A 268 0.81 -22.57 27.36
N LEU A 269 1.50 -21.49 26.98
CA LEU A 269 1.04 -20.27 26.31
C LEU A 269 0.32 -20.45 24.94
N ARG A 270 0.42 -21.62 24.29
CA ARG A 270 -0.07 -21.83 22.91
C ARG A 270 -1.59 -22.03 22.78
N ILE A 271 -2.25 -22.58 23.81
CA ILE A 271 -3.69 -22.90 23.79
C ILE A 271 -4.53 -21.83 24.50
N ALA A 272 -3.96 -21.16 25.50
CA ALA A 272 -4.64 -20.14 26.30
C ALA A 272 -4.98 -18.87 25.50
N VAL A 273 -4.13 -18.46 24.55
CA VAL A 273 -4.39 -17.30 23.68
C VAL A 273 -5.57 -17.60 22.74
N LEU A 274 -5.56 -18.73 22.04
CA LEU A 274 -6.65 -19.14 21.15
C LEU A 274 -7.99 -19.29 21.89
N ALA A 275 -7.99 -19.85 23.11
CA ALA A 275 -9.21 -20.02 23.91
C ALA A 275 -9.75 -18.71 24.48
N SER A 276 -8.89 -17.77 24.89
CA SER A 276 -9.31 -16.46 25.42
C SER A 276 -9.94 -15.59 24.33
N PHE A 277 -9.51 -15.75 23.08
CA PHE A 277 -10.03 -15.02 21.93
C PHE A 277 -11.36 -15.58 21.38
N LEU A 278 -11.53 -16.91 21.35
CA LEU A 278 -12.84 -17.52 21.02
C LEU A 278 -13.94 -17.06 21.97
N VAL A 279 -13.59 -16.84 23.24
CA VAL A 279 -14.51 -16.30 24.26
C VAL A 279 -14.83 -14.82 24.05
N LEU A 280 -13.86 -14.02 23.59
CA LEU A 280 -14.09 -12.61 23.20
C LEU A 280 -15.02 -12.52 21.99
N GLU A 281 -14.84 -13.37 20.97
CA GLU A 281 -15.74 -13.41 19.81
C GLU A 281 -17.17 -13.86 20.18
N LEU A 282 -17.31 -14.85 21.07
CA LEU A 282 -18.62 -15.25 21.60
C LEU A 282 -19.28 -14.14 22.44
N LEU A 283 -18.48 -13.32 23.12
CA LEU A 283 -18.94 -12.11 23.82
C LEU A 283 -19.37 -11.00 22.85
N ILE A 284 -18.63 -10.78 21.76
CA ILE A 284 -18.98 -9.84 20.69
C ILE A 284 -20.28 -10.28 20.01
N CYS A 285 -20.42 -11.56 19.67
CA CYS A 285 -21.66 -12.12 19.13
C CYS A 285 -22.85 -11.94 20.08
N ARG A 286 -22.64 -12.12 21.41
CA ARG A 286 -23.69 -11.91 22.42
C ARG A 286 -24.04 -10.44 22.67
N LEU A 287 -23.06 -9.54 22.59
CA LEU A 287 -23.26 -8.09 22.73
C LEU A 287 -24.01 -7.52 21.51
N ILE A 288 -23.66 -7.98 20.30
CA ILE A 288 -24.32 -7.58 19.05
C ILE A 288 -25.73 -8.15 18.94
N CYS A 289 -25.97 -9.41 19.36
CA CYS A 289 -27.33 -9.97 19.45
C CYS A 289 -28.21 -9.25 20.49
N ARG A 290 -27.64 -8.68 21.56
CA ARG A 290 -28.39 -7.89 22.56
C ARG A 290 -28.69 -6.46 22.10
N HIS A 291 -27.86 -5.89 21.23
CA HIS A 291 -28.04 -4.53 20.68
C HIS A 291 -29.09 -4.46 19.55
N PHE A 292 -29.58 -5.60 19.07
CA PHE A 292 -30.59 -5.68 18.00
C PHE A 292 -32.00 -5.17 18.39
N HIS A 293 -32.17 -4.68 19.63
CA HIS A 293 -33.33 -3.89 20.05
C HIS A 293 -33.06 -2.39 19.90
N GLY A 294 -32.76 -1.97 18.66
CA GLY A 294 -32.93 -0.59 18.17
C GLY A 294 -31.87 0.44 18.58
N THR A 295 -30.78 0.55 17.80
CA THR A 295 -30.04 1.81 17.51
C THR A 295 -28.96 1.59 16.43
N GLN A 296 -28.68 2.63 15.63
CA GLN A 296 -27.73 2.69 14.51
C GLN A 296 -26.29 2.34 14.94
N VAL A 297 -25.65 1.41 14.23
CA VAL A 297 -24.28 0.98 14.48
C VAL A 297 -23.32 1.76 13.57
N SER A 298 -22.59 2.73 14.12
CA SER A 298 -21.40 3.29 13.45
C SER A 298 -20.26 2.26 13.55
N GLY A 299 -20.28 1.27 12.66
CA GLY A 299 -19.47 0.06 12.77
C GLY A 299 -17.99 0.27 12.46
N SER A 300 -17.15 0.53 13.46
CA SER A 300 -15.67 0.53 13.31
C SER A 300 -15.06 -0.90 13.28
N VAL A 301 -15.88 -1.94 13.44
CA VAL A 301 -15.44 -3.34 13.60
C VAL A 301 -14.90 -3.96 12.31
N LEU A 302 -15.46 -3.61 11.14
CA LEU A 302 -14.94 -4.09 9.85
C LEU A 302 -13.52 -3.56 9.60
N PRO A 303 -13.25 -2.24 9.69
CA PRO A 303 -11.88 -1.73 9.67
C PRO A 303 -10.93 -2.45 10.63
N ALA A 304 -11.34 -2.70 11.87
CA ALA A 304 -10.48 -3.34 12.86
C ALA A 304 -10.08 -4.77 12.47
N SER A 305 -11.04 -5.55 11.97
CA SER A 305 -10.82 -6.96 11.60
C SER A 305 -9.96 -7.10 10.34
N VAL A 306 -10.19 -6.28 9.31
CA VAL A 306 -9.40 -6.31 8.07
C VAL A 306 -7.96 -5.86 8.33
N ILE A 307 -7.76 -4.80 9.13
CA ILE A 307 -6.43 -4.30 9.48
C ILE A 307 -5.67 -5.29 10.37
N SER A 308 -6.35 -6.00 11.27
CA SER A 308 -5.76 -7.10 12.04
C SER A 308 -5.21 -8.22 11.14
N LEU A 309 -6.01 -8.65 10.16
CA LEU A 309 -5.60 -9.68 9.20
C LEU A 309 -4.42 -9.19 8.34
N TYR A 310 -4.43 -7.93 7.94
CA TYR A 310 -3.34 -7.34 7.17
C TYR A 310 -2.04 -7.22 7.98
N CYS A 311 -2.11 -6.82 9.26
CA CYS A 311 -0.95 -6.80 10.14
C CYS A 311 -0.36 -8.21 10.32
N MET A 312 -1.22 -9.24 10.43
CA MET A 312 -0.79 -10.63 10.47
C MET A 312 -0.11 -11.05 9.16
N TYR A 313 -0.62 -10.60 8.01
CA TYR A 313 0.03 -10.81 6.71
C TYR A 313 1.40 -10.11 6.60
N LEU A 314 1.55 -8.89 7.11
CA LEU A 314 2.85 -8.21 7.17
C LEU A 314 3.83 -8.95 8.09
N CYS A 315 3.35 -9.47 9.23
CA CYS A 315 4.15 -10.32 10.11
C CYS A 315 4.62 -11.59 9.39
N TYR A 316 3.71 -12.32 8.74
CA TYR A 316 4.05 -13.46 7.90
C TYR A 316 5.10 -13.11 6.85
N SER A 317 4.89 -12.03 6.11
CA SER A 317 5.80 -11.64 5.03
C SER A 317 7.17 -11.21 5.56
N GLY A 318 7.23 -10.64 6.77
CA GLY A 318 8.46 -10.36 7.49
C GLY A 318 9.20 -11.65 7.82
N LEU A 319 8.56 -12.57 8.54
CA LEU A 319 9.14 -13.86 8.93
C LEU A 319 9.55 -14.71 7.72
N ALA A 320 8.76 -14.71 6.64
CA ALA A 320 9.09 -15.42 5.40
C ALA A 320 10.32 -14.83 4.69
N SER A 321 10.73 -13.61 5.02
CA SER A 321 11.94 -12.96 4.51
C SER A 321 13.17 -13.19 5.41
N GLU A 322 13.05 -13.98 6.48
CA GLU A 322 14.19 -14.32 7.33
C GLU A 322 15.30 -15.02 6.52
N PRO A 323 16.57 -14.85 6.91
CA PRO A 323 17.69 -15.55 6.30
C PRO A 323 17.53 -17.07 6.25
N ARG A 324 18.20 -17.73 5.29
CA ARG A 324 18.09 -19.20 5.12
C ARG A 324 18.82 -19.98 6.21
N GLU A 325 19.88 -19.40 6.74
CA GLU A 325 20.67 -19.88 7.86
C GLU A 325 19.94 -19.78 9.21
N TYR A 326 18.85 -19.02 9.29
CA TYR A 326 18.09 -18.87 10.52
C TYR A 326 17.17 -20.06 10.75
N GLU A 327 17.52 -20.89 11.74
CA GLU A 327 16.92 -22.21 11.99
C GLU A 327 15.41 -22.19 12.31
N CYS A 328 14.88 -21.03 12.67
CA CYS A 328 13.47 -20.83 12.99
C CYS A 328 12.56 -20.75 11.77
N ASN A 329 13.08 -20.45 10.58
CA ASN A 329 12.27 -20.35 9.37
C ASN A 329 12.09 -21.73 8.70
N GLY A 330 11.06 -22.47 9.14
CA GLY A 330 10.71 -23.78 8.59
C GLY A 330 10.14 -23.74 7.17
N LEU A 331 9.76 -22.56 6.66
CA LEU A 331 9.14 -22.40 5.35
C LEU A 331 10.13 -22.70 4.20
N HIS A 332 11.41 -22.41 4.40
CA HIS A 332 12.46 -22.70 3.42
C HIS A 332 12.62 -24.18 3.07
N ARG A 333 12.23 -25.10 3.96
CA ARG A 333 12.24 -26.54 3.68
C ARG A 333 11.14 -26.96 2.70
N HIS A 334 10.11 -26.15 2.52
CA HIS A 334 8.93 -26.47 1.73
C HIS A 334 8.71 -25.58 0.50
N SER A 335 9.33 -24.39 0.44
CA SER A 335 9.23 -23.48 -0.72
C SER A 335 10.60 -22.99 -1.19
N LYS A 336 10.96 -23.28 -2.45
CA LYS A 336 12.13 -22.68 -3.11
C LYS A 336 11.75 -21.30 -3.65
N ALA A 337 12.43 -20.26 -3.17
CA ALA A 337 12.32 -18.87 -3.65
C ALA A 337 10.87 -18.30 -3.65
N ALA A 338 10.73 -17.00 -3.88
CA ALA A 338 9.40 -16.41 -4.06
C ALA A 338 8.72 -17.07 -5.28
N SER A 339 7.68 -17.87 -5.04
CA SER A 339 6.90 -18.48 -6.13
C SER A 339 6.43 -17.41 -7.10
N THR A 340 6.44 -17.70 -8.40
CA THR A 340 5.88 -16.82 -9.44
C THR A 340 4.49 -16.32 -9.07
N GLY A 341 3.70 -17.13 -8.34
CA GLY A 341 2.40 -16.71 -7.81
C GLY A 341 2.49 -15.56 -6.79
N THR A 342 3.42 -15.60 -5.84
CA THR A 342 3.61 -14.54 -4.84
C THR A 342 4.06 -13.22 -5.48
N LEU A 343 4.94 -13.31 -6.48
CA LEU A 343 5.39 -12.16 -7.26
C LEU A 343 4.22 -11.53 -8.04
N THR A 344 3.46 -12.35 -8.76
CA THR A 344 2.28 -11.89 -9.51
C THR A 344 1.24 -11.24 -8.60
N ILE A 345 0.94 -11.85 -7.45
CA ILE A 345 0.01 -11.27 -6.46
C ILE A 345 0.54 -9.90 -5.98
N GLY A 346 1.82 -9.80 -5.62
CA GLY A 346 2.41 -8.53 -5.17
C GLY A 346 2.36 -7.43 -6.23
N LEU A 347 2.59 -7.76 -7.51
CA LEU A 347 2.51 -6.79 -8.61
C LEU A 347 1.07 -6.33 -8.82
N LEU A 348 0.13 -7.28 -8.82
CA LEU A 348 -1.30 -6.96 -8.94
C LEU A 348 -1.76 -6.06 -7.80
N THR A 349 -1.38 -6.38 -6.56
CA THR A 349 -1.67 -5.53 -5.39
C THR A 349 -1.07 -4.13 -5.58
N THR A 350 0.17 -4.03 -6.05
CA THR A 350 0.82 -2.73 -6.31
C THR A 350 0.06 -1.89 -7.33
N VAL A 351 -0.30 -2.50 -8.46
CA VAL A 351 -1.07 -1.83 -9.51
C VAL A 351 -2.43 -1.41 -8.98
N LEU A 352 -3.14 -2.28 -8.25
CA LEU A 352 -4.43 -1.98 -7.65
C LEU A 352 -4.33 -0.83 -6.63
N SER A 353 -3.31 -0.80 -5.77
CA SER A 353 -3.08 0.29 -4.82
C SER A 353 -2.82 1.61 -5.52
N VAL A 354 -1.98 1.62 -6.56
CA VAL A 354 -1.67 2.83 -7.34
C VAL A 354 -2.91 3.32 -8.10
N VAL A 355 -3.68 2.41 -8.71
CA VAL A 355 -4.95 2.74 -9.38
C VAL A 355 -5.97 3.26 -8.39
N TYR A 356 -6.10 2.63 -7.22
CA TYR A 356 -6.99 3.09 -6.16
C TYR A 356 -6.62 4.50 -5.69
N SER A 357 -5.34 4.73 -5.39
CA SER A 357 -4.82 6.06 -5.03
C SER A 357 -5.14 7.09 -6.11
N ALA A 358 -4.91 6.74 -7.38
CA ALA A 358 -5.19 7.60 -8.51
C ALA A 358 -6.68 7.94 -8.60
N VAL A 359 -7.59 6.96 -8.48
CA VAL A 359 -9.03 7.19 -8.55
C VAL A 359 -9.52 8.00 -7.35
N ARG A 360 -9.12 7.63 -6.13
CA ARG A 360 -9.52 8.26 -4.86
C ARG A 360 -9.07 9.70 -4.74
N ALA A 361 -7.87 10.04 -5.23
CA ALA A 361 -7.38 11.43 -5.26
C ALA A 361 -8.35 12.40 -5.96
N GLY A 362 -9.20 11.93 -6.87
CA GLY A 362 -10.22 12.78 -7.52
C GLY A 362 -11.63 12.64 -6.97
N SER A 363 -11.84 11.86 -5.91
CA SER A 363 -13.15 11.59 -5.31
C SER A 363 -13.28 12.09 -3.87
N SER A 364 -12.19 12.47 -3.19
CA SER A 364 -12.23 12.80 -1.76
C SER A 364 -11.34 13.97 -1.36
N THR A 365 -12.01 15.02 -0.90
CA THR A 365 -11.47 16.11 -0.10
C THR A 365 -11.33 15.63 1.34
N THR A 366 -10.18 15.14 1.80
CA THR A 366 -9.82 15.19 3.25
C THR A 366 -8.41 14.71 3.58
N LEU A 367 -7.85 13.64 2.97
CA LEU A 367 -6.58 13.08 3.50
C LEU A 367 -5.28 13.53 2.79
N LEU A 368 -5.36 14.11 1.58
CA LEU A 368 -4.18 14.44 0.76
C LEU A 368 -4.08 15.93 0.38
N SER A 369 -4.87 16.79 1.02
CA SER A 369 -4.83 18.23 0.78
C SER A 369 -3.92 18.91 1.83
N PRO A 370 -3.03 19.83 1.45
CA PRO A 370 -2.28 20.61 2.42
C PRO A 370 -3.22 21.49 3.26
N PRO A 371 -2.99 21.63 4.58
CA PRO A 371 -3.82 22.46 5.44
C PRO A 371 -3.50 23.93 5.18
N SER A 372 -4.29 24.61 4.35
CA SER A 372 -4.28 26.08 4.30
C SER A 372 -5.55 26.65 3.64
N SER A 373 -6.46 27.19 4.46
CA SER A 373 -7.18 28.48 4.30
C SER A 373 -8.66 28.41 4.72
N PRO A 374 -9.19 29.44 5.42
CA PRO A 374 -10.41 29.32 6.22
C PRO A 374 -11.71 29.47 5.42
N ARG A 375 -12.70 28.67 5.83
CA ARG A 375 -14.15 28.94 5.94
C ARG A 375 -14.73 29.97 4.95
N ALA A 376 -15.53 29.49 4.01
CA ALA A 376 -16.62 30.28 3.43
C ALA A 376 -17.89 29.43 3.48
N GLY A 377 -18.71 29.66 4.51
CA GLY A 377 -20.12 29.32 4.45
C GLY A 377 -20.76 30.15 3.34
N ALA A 378 -21.58 29.51 2.52
CA ALA A 378 -22.34 30.18 1.48
C ALA A 378 -23.80 29.75 1.60
N ASP A 379 -24.55 30.52 2.38
CA ASP A 379 -25.99 30.63 2.25
C ASP A 379 -26.31 31.15 0.84
N HIS A 380 -27.22 30.47 0.16
CA HIS A 380 -27.74 30.86 -1.15
C HIS A 380 -28.69 32.06 -0.99
N PRO A 381 -28.63 33.05 -1.90
CA PRO A 381 -29.88 33.57 -2.44
C PRO A 381 -29.93 33.48 -3.96
N LEU A 382 -31.15 33.25 -4.43
CA LEU A 382 -31.59 33.16 -5.81
C LEU A 382 -31.74 34.57 -6.44
N LEU A 383 -31.35 34.72 -7.71
CA LEU A 383 -32.12 35.32 -8.84
C LEU A 383 -31.21 35.95 -9.94
N PRO A 384 -31.68 36.03 -11.21
CA PRO A 384 -30.83 36.06 -12.40
C PRO A 384 -30.72 37.44 -13.06
N LEU A 385 -29.54 37.80 -13.58
CA LEU A 385 -29.38 38.88 -14.57
C LEU A 385 -28.35 38.53 -15.66
N ASP A 386 -28.88 38.43 -16.87
CA ASP A 386 -28.37 37.72 -18.05
C ASP A 386 -27.37 38.52 -18.91
N ASN A 387 -26.45 39.24 -18.28
CA ASN A 387 -25.36 39.92 -19.02
C ASN A 387 -24.04 40.05 -18.26
N LYS A 388 -24.00 39.62 -16.99
CA LYS A 388 -22.73 39.35 -16.29
C LYS A 388 -22.31 37.89 -16.39
N ALA A 389 -23.22 36.98 -16.75
CA ALA A 389 -22.98 35.53 -16.82
C ALA A 389 -21.79 35.16 -17.71
N SER A 390 -21.59 35.80 -18.86
CA SER A 390 -20.44 35.51 -19.74
C SER A 390 -19.09 35.95 -19.14
N LYS A 391 -19.04 37.09 -18.45
CA LYS A 391 -17.83 37.54 -17.72
C LYS A 391 -17.64 36.85 -16.37
N GLN A 392 -18.72 36.36 -15.75
CA GLN A 392 -18.69 35.61 -14.50
C GLN A 392 -18.32 34.14 -14.75
N GLU A 393 -18.79 33.49 -15.82
CA GLU A 393 -18.35 32.15 -16.23
C GLU A 393 -16.86 32.12 -16.62
N GLU A 394 -16.34 33.17 -17.27
CA GLU A 394 -14.89 33.32 -17.49
C GLU A 394 -14.11 33.56 -16.20
N LYS A 395 -14.66 34.34 -15.25
CA LYS A 395 -14.04 34.56 -13.92
C LYS A 395 -14.16 33.35 -12.97
N GLU A 396 -15.19 32.53 -13.11
CA GLU A 396 -15.46 31.34 -12.31
C GLU A 396 -14.69 30.12 -12.83
N LYS A 397 -14.35 30.10 -14.12
CA LYS A 397 -13.23 29.27 -14.64
C LYS A 397 -11.86 29.75 -14.16
N ALA A 398 -11.69 31.02 -13.77
CA ALA A 398 -10.37 31.63 -13.57
C ALA A 398 -9.64 31.25 -12.28
N CYS A 399 -10.28 30.56 -11.33
CA CYS A 399 -9.61 30.13 -10.09
C CYS A 399 -10.19 28.80 -9.56
N LYS A 400 -10.39 27.80 -10.43
CA LYS A 400 -10.73 26.46 -9.93
C LYS A 400 -9.49 25.86 -9.26
N PRO A 401 -9.55 25.57 -7.93
CA PRO A 401 -8.46 24.90 -7.26
C PRO A 401 -8.26 23.50 -7.85
N VAL A 402 -7.03 23.00 -7.79
CA VAL A 402 -6.75 21.62 -8.19
C VAL A 402 -7.43 20.65 -7.20
N THR A 403 -7.97 19.54 -7.71
CA THR A 403 -8.73 18.59 -6.89
C THR A 403 -7.84 17.73 -5.98
N TYR A 404 -6.54 17.66 -6.27
CA TYR A 404 -5.53 16.94 -5.48
C TYR A 404 -4.13 17.51 -5.73
N SER A 405 -3.20 17.21 -4.83
CA SER A 405 -1.79 17.59 -4.98
C SER A 405 -1.10 16.77 -6.09
N TYR A 406 -0.73 17.41 -7.19
CA TYR A 406 -0.01 16.77 -8.29
C TYR A 406 1.38 16.27 -7.89
N SER A 407 2.05 16.99 -7.00
CA SER A 407 3.36 16.59 -6.49
C SER A 407 3.25 15.32 -5.65
N PHE A 408 2.31 15.27 -4.70
CA PHE A 408 2.09 14.08 -3.88
C PHE A 408 1.66 12.87 -4.73
N PHE A 409 0.79 13.09 -5.71
CA PHE A 409 0.39 12.06 -6.67
C PHE A 409 1.61 11.39 -7.32
N HIS A 410 2.55 12.17 -7.85
CA HIS A 410 3.76 11.63 -8.49
C HIS A 410 4.76 11.01 -7.52
N ILE A 411 4.84 11.49 -6.27
CA ILE A 411 5.63 10.86 -5.20
C ILE A 411 5.19 9.42 -4.96
N ILE A 412 3.87 9.15 -4.96
CA ILE A 412 3.35 7.78 -4.79
C ILE A 412 3.86 6.86 -5.90
N PHE A 413 3.86 7.31 -7.16
CA PHE A 413 4.39 6.53 -8.29
C PHE A 413 5.91 6.33 -8.22
N SER A 414 6.64 7.34 -7.74
CA SER A 414 8.08 7.24 -7.51
C SER A 414 8.39 6.15 -6.46
N LEU A 415 7.69 6.18 -5.32
CA LEU A 415 7.81 5.16 -4.27
C LEU A 415 7.33 3.76 -4.74
N ALA A 416 6.26 3.71 -5.54
CA ALA A 416 5.78 2.47 -6.14
C ALA A 416 6.83 1.85 -7.07
N SER A 417 7.65 2.66 -7.74
CA SER A 417 8.73 2.19 -8.62
C SER A 417 9.82 1.47 -7.84
N MET A 418 10.22 2.05 -6.71
CA MET A 418 11.19 1.46 -5.77
C MET A 418 10.66 0.14 -5.19
N TYR A 419 9.40 0.12 -4.73
CA TYR A 419 8.74 -1.10 -4.25
C TYR A 419 8.68 -2.20 -5.30
N SER A 420 8.30 -1.84 -6.52
CA SER A 420 8.18 -2.82 -7.61
C SER A 420 9.52 -3.45 -7.97
N ALA A 421 10.62 -2.70 -7.88
CA ALA A 421 11.96 -3.25 -8.07
C ALA A 421 12.29 -4.29 -6.99
N MET A 422 12.09 -3.96 -5.72
CA MET A 422 12.36 -4.89 -4.62
C MET A 422 11.48 -6.14 -4.70
N LEU A 423 10.21 -5.97 -5.09
CA LEU A 423 9.33 -7.10 -5.32
C LEU A 423 9.84 -8.01 -6.46
N LEU A 424 10.18 -7.45 -7.62
CA LEU A 424 10.62 -8.22 -8.79
C LEU A 424 12.01 -8.87 -8.61
N THR A 425 12.88 -8.25 -7.81
CA THR A 425 14.20 -8.80 -7.48
C THR A 425 14.13 -9.79 -6.31
N GLY A 426 12.95 -9.97 -5.69
CA GLY A 426 12.80 -10.86 -4.54
C GLY A 426 13.51 -10.36 -3.29
N TRP A 427 13.75 -9.04 -3.18
CA TRP A 427 14.47 -8.40 -2.08
C TRP A 427 15.92 -8.90 -1.89
N SER A 428 16.52 -9.52 -2.92
CA SER A 428 17.93 -9.92 -2.93
C SER A 428 18.86 -8.71 -3.14
N THR A 429 20.16 -8.85 -2.85
CA THR A 429 21.18 -7.84 -3.20
C THR A 429 22.00 -8.27 -4.40
N SER A 430 22.28 -7.32 -5.30
CA SER A 430 23.21 -7.49 -6.42
C SER A 430 24.69 -7.50 -6.04
N VAL A 431 25.08 -7.22 -4.79
CA VAL A 431 26.50 -7.09 -4.40
C VAL A 431 26.98 -8.28 -3.55
N GLY A 432 28.00 -9.01 -4.04
CA GLY A 432 28.96 -9.69 -3.17
C GLY A 432 29.47 -11.08 -3.59
N GLU A 433 30.65 -11.10 -4.20
CA GLU A 433 31.58 -12.24 -4.28
C GLU A 433 31.66 -13.09 -3.00
N SER A 434 31.73 -14.41 -3.19
CA SER A 434 32.38 -15.38 -2.27
C SER A 434 32.12 -15.23 -0.77
N GLY A 435 31.13 -15.97 -0.26
CA GLY A 435 31.23 -16.59 1.07
C GLY A 435 31.11 -15.70 2.32
N LYS A 436 30.71 -14.44 2.20
CA LYS A 436 30.23 -13.63 3.35
C LYS A 436 28.93 -12.91 2.94
N LEU A 437 27.82 -13.63 3.05
CA LEU A 437 26.47 -13.07 2.95
C LEU A 437 26.34 -11.94 3.98
N VAL A 438 26.30 -10.68 3.54
CA VAL A 438 25.69 -9.62 4.34
C VAL A 438 24.19 -9.88 4.28
N ASP A 439 23.67 -10.35 5.39
CA ASP A 439 22.41 -11.07 5.48
C ASP A 439 21.19 -10.17 5.17
N VAL A 440 20.71 -10.24 3.93
CA VAL A 440 19.67 -9.36 3.34
C VAL A 440 18.28 -9.64 3.89
N GLY A 441 18.08 -10.79 4.55
CA GLY A 441 16.80 -11.17 5.13
C GLY A 441 16.38 -10.21 6.23
N TRP A 442 17.29 -9.86 7.15
CA TRP A 442 16.96 -9.04 8.32
C TRP A 442 16.47 -7.62 7.99
N PRO A 443 17.09 -6.86 7.07
CA PRO A 443 16.53 -5.59 6.64
C PRO A 443 15.10 -5.71 6.08
N SER A 444 14.82 -6.73 5.27
CA SER A 444 13.47 -6.98 4.74
C SER A 444 12.47 -7.33 5.85
N VAL A 445 12.88 -8.18 6.81
CA VAL A 445 12.10 -8.51 8.01
C VAL A 445 11.72 -7.23 8.75
N TRP A 446 12.70 -6.41 9.13
CA TRP A 446 12.47 -5.21 9.93
C TRP A 446 11.63 -4.16 9.21
N VAL A 447 11.84 -3.95 7.90
CA VAL A 447 10.99 -3.03 7.12
C VAL A 447 9.52 -3.44 7.21
N ARG A 448 9.21 -4.74 7.10
CA ARG A 448 7.83 -5.26 7.15
C ARG A 448 7.25 -5.22 8.57
N ILE A 449 8.03 -5.59 9.58
CA ILE A 449 7.61 -5.56 11.00
C ILE A 449 7.35 -4.13 11.45
N LEU A 450 8.26 -3.19 11.17
CA LEU A 450 8.08 -1.78 11.51
C LEU A 450 6.91 -1.15 10.75
N THR A 451 6.70 -1.53 9.48
CA THR A 451 5.50 -1.13 8.72
C THR A 451 4.23 -1.62 9.43
N GLY A 452 4.21 -2.86 9.92
CA GLY A 452 3.09 -3.40 10.70
C GLY A 452 2.83 -2.62 12.00
N TRP A 453 3.88 -2.23 12.72
CA TRP A 453 3.75 -1.44 13.94
C TRP A 453 3.29 -0.01 13.67
N ALA A 454 3.81 0.61 12.61
CA ALA A 454 3.36 1.91 12.15
C ALA A 454 1.88 1.86 11.71
N THR A 455 1.46 0.78 11.03
CA THR A 455 0.07 0.53 10.67
C THR A 455 -0.81 0.47 11.91
N ALA A 456 -0.37 -0.28 12.93
CA ALA A 456 -1.09 -0.38 14.19
C ALA A 456 -1.23 0.96 14.90
N GLY A 457 -0.16 1.74 14.92
CA GLY A 457 -0.15 3.10 15.47
C GLY A 457 -1.09 4.03 14.72
N LEU A 458 -1.02 4.08 13.39
CA LEU A 458 -1.85 4.93 12.54
C LEU A 458 -3.33 4.58 12.67
N TYR A 459 -3.69 3.30 12.67
CA TYR A 459 -5.07 2.86 12.83
C TYR A 459 -5.62 3.15 14.24
N THR A 460 -4.83 2.87 15.27
CA THR A 460 -5.21 3.21 16.65
C THR A 460 -5.42 4.71 16.79
N TRP A 461 -4.52 5.50 16.22
CA TRP A 461 -4.62 6.95 16.22
C TRP A 461 -5.85 7.45 15.46
N SER A 462 -6.21 6.86 14.32
CA SER A 462 -7.40 7.29 13.56
C SER A 462 -8.70 7.07 14.33
N LEU A 463 -8.75 6.11 15.26
CA LEU A 463 -9.90 5.89 16.13
C LEU A 463 -9.88 6.78 17.39
N VAL A 464 -8.70 7.02 17.96
CA VAL A 464 -8.54 7.71 19.25
C VAL A 464 -8.46 9.23 19.09
N ALA A 465 -7.87 9.74 18.02
CA ALA A 465 -7.66 11.17 17.81
C ALA A 465 -8.95 12.00 17.81
N PRO A 466 -10.05 11.57 17.16
CA PRO A 466 -11.34 12.29 17.22
C PRO A 466 -11.91 12.41 18.65
N ILE A 467 -11.59 11.44 19.53
CA ILE A 467 -12.04 11.44 20.92
C ILE A 467 -11.19 12.37 21.79
N LEU A 468 -9.87 12.35 21.57
CA LEU A 468 -8.93 13.18 22.35
C LEU A 468 -9.00 14.67 21.96
N PHE A 469 -9.36 14.98 20.71
CA PHE A 469 -9.38 16.34 20.19
C PHE A 469 -10.69 16.63 19.43
N PRO A 470 -11.84 16.68 20.11
CA PRO A 470 -13.15 16.84 19.46
C PRO A 470 -13.29 18.14 18.65
N ASP A 471 -12.48 19.16 18.93
CA ASP A 471 -12.50 20.46 18.24
C ASP A 471 -11.66 20.49 16.94
N ARG A 472 -11.03 19.38 16.53
CA ARG A 472 -10.29 19.29 15.27
C ARG A 472 -11.04 18.44 14.24
N GLU A 473 -11.08 18.93 13.00
CA GLU A 473 -11.46 18.10 11.84
C GLU A 473 -10.27 17.17 11.50
N PHE A 474 -10.54 15.86 11.41
CA PHE A 474 -9.56 14.80 11.20
C PHE A 474 -9.69 14.13 9.83
#